data_AF-A0A7X7QCG2-F1
#
_entry.id   AF-A0A7X7QCG2-F1
#
_cell.length_a   1.000
_cell.length_b   1.000
_cell.length_c   1.000
_cell.angle_alpha   90.00
_cell.angle_beta   90.00
_cell.angle_gamma   90.00
#
_symmetry.space_group_name_H-M   'P 1'
#
loop_
_entity.id
_entity.type
_entity.pdbx_description
1 polymer ?
#
loop_
_entity_poly.entity_id
_entity_poly.type
_entity_poly.pdbx_seq_one_letter_code
_entity_poly.pdbx_strand_id
1 'polypeptide(L)'
;MALHYITNEPLEAASARRAGVDRIMVDLEIMGKEQRQRGRSTVISRHSLRDVSAVRQRVPHGALLVRTNPPHPGLDREVNEVIARGADVVMLPMFTQPQEVALFVKAVARRARVCLLLETPQALTRLPLILSVPGIDEIMVGLNDLHLGLGLRFMFECLAGGLVEHVAHQVRSAGISFGFGGIARVGEGLVPAELILSEHVRLGSSLVILSRSFRAGADIDLATEVGRVRAEEERLRGLSMVELQRNRMELCSRVWRIAGCLQ
;
A
#
# COMPACT_ATOMS: atom_id res chain seq x y z
N MET A 1 4.94 -9.40 -7.59
CA MET A 1 4.73 -8.31 -6.62
C MET A 1 4.06 -8.88 -5.38
N ALA A 2 4.32 -8.37 -4.17
CA ALA A 2 3.62 -8.81 -2.96
C ALA A 2 2.22 -8.21 -2.92
N LEU A 3 1.19 -9.08 -2.91
CA LEU A 3 -0.22 -8.69 -2.79
C LEU A 3 -0.60 -8.63 -1.31
N HIS A 4 -1.04 -7.46 -0.86
CA HIS A 4 -1.54 -7.23 0.50
C HIS A 4 -3.07 -7.25 0.51
N TYR A 5 -3.67 -8.08 1.36
CA TYR A 5 -5.11 -8.16 1.53
C TYR A 5 -5.51 -7.73 2.94
N ILE A 6 -6.38 -6.73 3.05
CA ILE A 6 -6.80 -6.18 4.34
C ILE A 6 -7.96 -7.01 4.88
N THR A 7 -7.78 -7.65 6.04
CA THR A 7 -8.87 -8.29 6.80
C THR A 7 -8.45 -8.51 8.25
N ASN A 8 -9.41 -8.49 9.17
CA ASN A 8 -9.27 -8.95 10.54
C ASN A 8 -9.93 -10.32 10.79
N GLU A 9 -10.61 -10.88 9.79
CA GLU A 9 -11.32 -12.14 9.92
C GLU A 9 -10.35 -13.33 9.70
N PRO A 10 -10.09 -14.17 10.72
CA PRO A 10 -9.03 -15.18 10.62
C PRO A 10 -9.28 -16.26 9.56
N LEU A 11 -10.54 -16.61 9.30
CA LEU A 11 -10.90 -17.58 8.26
C LEU A 11 -10.75 -16.98 6.86
N GLU A 12 -11.13 -15.72 6.69
CA GLU A 12 -10.91 -14.98 5.44
C GLU A 12 -9.41 -14.82 5.16
N ALA A 13 -8.62 -14.48 6.18
CA ALA A 13 -7.17 -14.39 6.10
C ALA A 13 -6.53 -15.70 5.62
N ALA A 14 -6.95 -16.85 6.18
CA ALA A 14 -6.48 -18.16 5.74
C ALA A 14 -6.88 -18.48 4.30
N SER A 15 -8.11 -18.15 3.90
CA SER A 15 -8.59 -18.33 2.53
C SER A 15 -7.85 -17.46 1.53
N ALA A 16 -7.60 -16.19 1.84
CA ALA A 16 -6.81 -15.28 1.02
C ALA A 16 -5.38 -15.79 0.82
N ARG A 17 -4.76 -16.34 1.86
CA ARG A 17 -3.44 -16.98 1.75
C ARG A 17 -3.45 -18.19 0.81
N ARG A 18 -4.46 -19.06 0.89
CA ARG A 18 -4.63 -20.18 -0.04
C ARG A 18 -4.88 -19.71 -1.49
N ALA A 19 -5.53 -18.56 -1.65
CA ALA A 19 -5.77 -17.93 -2.95
C ALA A 19 -4.52 -17.28 -3.59
N GLY A 20 -3.37 -17.24 -2.90
CA GLY A 20 -2.12 -16.71 -3.46
C GLY A 20 -1.83 -15.24 -3.13
N VAL A 21 -2.57 -14.64 -2.19
CA VAL A 21 -2.24 -13.34 -1.59
C VAL A 21 -0.99 -13.49 -0.72
N ASP A 22 0.00 -12.60 -0.81
CA ASP A 22 1.27 -12.69 -0.07
C ASP A 22 1.19 -12.28 1.40
N ARG A 23 0.48 -11.21 1.71
CA ARG A 23 0.37 -10.70 3.09
C ARG A 23 -1.06 -10.37 3.47
N ILE A 24 -1.42 -10.73 4.70
CA ILE A 24 -2.65 -10.27 5.34
C ILE A 24 -2.32 -9.03 6.16
N MET A 25 -3.08 -7.97 5.93
CA MET A 25 -2.92 -6.69 6.60
C MET A 25 -4.02 -6.50 7.65
N VAL A 26 -3.61 -6.38 8.91
CA VAL A 26 -4.48 -5.92 10.00
C VAL A 26 -4.26 -4.41 10.18
N ASP A 27 -5.29 -3.62 9.92
CA ASP A 27 -5.25 -2.16 9.97
C ASP A 27 -5.79 -1.59 11.29
N LEU A 28 -4.89 -1.24 12.20
CA LEU A 28 -5.21 -0.66 13.52
C LEU A 28 -5.33 0.87 13.51
N GLU A 29 -5.03 1.51 12.37
CA GLU A 29 -5.04 2.95 12.27
C GLU A 29 -6.46 3.48 12.51
N ILE A 30 -6.63 4.32 13.53
CA ILE A 30 -7.90 4.98 13.89
C ILE A 30 -7.70 6.48 14.14
N MET A 31 -6.52 6.90 14.60
CA MET A 31 -6.26 8.28 14.99
C MET A 31 -6.34 9.26 13.81
N GLY A 32 -7.21 10.26 13.97
CA GLY A 32 -7.45 11.30 12.96
C GLY A 32 -8.20 10.83 11.71
N LYS A 33 -8.56 9.54 11.60
CA LYS A 33 -9.34 9.03 10.45
C LYS A 33 -10.67 9.77 10.32
N GLU A 34 -11.43 9.90 11.39
CA GLU A 34 -12.72 10.59 11.37
C GLU A 34 -12.61 12.02 10.83
N GLN A 35 -11.61 12.79 11.25
CA GLN A 35 -11.41 14.15 10.77
C GLN A 35 -11.02 14.20 9.29
N ARG A 36 -10.13 13.30 8.84
CA ARG A 36 -9.71 13.19 7.43
C ARG A 36 -10.81 12.67 6.50
N GLN A 37 -11.76 11.91 7.06
CA GLN A 37 -12.77 11.18 6.30
C GLN A 37 -14.19 11.78 6.40
N ARG A 38 -14.36 12.89 7.12
CA ARG A 38 -15.63 13.65 7.17
C ARG A 38 -16.14 13.94 5.75
N GLY A 39 -17.35 13.46 5.45
CA GLY A 39 -18.01 13.65 4.15
C GLY A 39 -17.58 12.69 3.03
N ARG A 40 -16.90 11.57 3.34
CA ARG A 40 -16.38 10.63 2.33
C ARG A 40 -16.85 9.19 2.59
N SER A 41 -17.05 8.41 1.52
CA SER A 41 -17.40 6.98 1.57
C SER A 41 -16.18 6.10 1.87
N THR A 42 -15.53 6.34 3.00
CA THR A 42 -14.33 5.62 3.44
C THR A 42 -14.65 4.66 4.58
N VAL A 43 -14.05 3.47 4.53
CA VAL A 43 -14.18 2.48 5.59
C VAL A 43 -13.26 2.87 6.73
N ILE A 44 -13.82 3.10 7.91
CA ILE A 44 -13.05 3.15 9.15
C ILE A 44 -12.79 1.68 9.53
N SER A 45 -11.56 1.22 9.36
CA SER A 45 -11.14 -0.08 9.87
C SER A 45 -11.35 -0.10 11.38
N ARG A 46 -12.12 -1.08 11.88
CA ARG A 46 -12.36 -1.30 13.31
C ARG A 46 -11.54 -2.46 13.85
N HIS A 47 -10.40 -2.74 13.22
CA HIS A 47 -9.56 -3.85 13.67
C HIS A 47 -8.94 -3.53 15.04
N SER A 48 -8.59 -4.58 15.76
CA SER A 48 -8.06 -4.49 17.12
C SER A 48 -6.76 -5.27 17.30
N LEU A 49 -6.04 -5.02 18.41
CA LEU A 49 -4.88 -5.83 18.80
C LEU A 49 -5.23 -7.32 18.97
N ARG A 50 -6.48 -7.66 19.35
CA ARG A 50 -6.92 -9.05 19.45
C ARG A 50 -6.96 -9.71 18.07
N ASP A 51 -7.32 -8.94 17.05
CA ASP A 51 -7.40 -9.42 15.67
C ASP A 51 -6.02 -9.78 15.13
N VAL A 52 -4.97 -9.04 15.51
CA VAL A 52 -3.57 -9.38 15.18
C VAL A 52 -3.26 -10.80 15.64
N SER A 53 -3.58 -11.13 16.90
CA SER A 53 -3.37 -12.46 17.47
C SER A 53 -4.24 -13.52 16.79
N ALA A 54 -5.50 -13.21 16.49
CA ALA A 54 -6.42 -14.14 15.86
C ALA A 54 -6.01 -14.47 14.41
N VAL A 55 -5.62 -13.47 13.62
CA VAL A 55 -5.11 -13.64 12.25
C VAL A 55 -3.77 -14.37 12.27
N ARG A 56 -2.85 -14.02 13.18
CA ARG A 56 -1.55 -14.69 13.33
C ARG A 56 -1.68 -16.21 13.44
N GLN A 57 -2.68 -16.71 14.18
CA GLN A 57 -2.94 -18.14 14.36
C GLN A 57 -3.37 -18.86 13.08
N ARG A 58 -3.77 -18.12 12.03
CA ARG A 58 -4.35 -18.67 10.80
C ARG A 58 -3.51 -18.42 9.54
N VAL A 59 -2.40 -17.70 9.67
CA VAL A 59 -1.49 -17.37 8.55
C VAL A 59 -0.07 -17.86 8.85
N PRO A 60 0.75 -18.21 7.83
CA PRO A 60 2.14 -18.63 8.02
C PRO A 60 3.06 -17.44 8.38
N HIS A 61 4.22 -17.72 8.98
CA HIS A 61 5.21 -16.67 9.28
C HIS A 61 5.64 -15.94 8.00
N GLY A 62 5.98 -14.65 8.14
CA GLY A 62 6.29 -13.75 7.02
C GLY A 62 5.08 -13.14 6.30
N ALA A 63 3.85 -13.52 6.67
CA ALA A 63 2.64 -13.10 5.96
C ALA A 63 1.79 -12.06 6.70
N LEU A 64 2.11 -11.69 7.95
CA LEU A 64 1.30 -10.74 8.72
C LEU A 64 1.91 -9.33 8.70
N LEU A 65 1.22 -8.42 8.01
CA LEU A 65 1.48 -6.98 8.00
C LEU A 65 0.52 -6.31 8.99
N VAL A 66 1.02 -5.44 9.86
CA VAL A 66 0.16 -4.62 10.75
C VAL A 66 0.41 -3.15 10.50
N ARG A 67 -0.64 -2.39 10.19
CA ARG A 67 -0.57 -0.93 10.09
C ARG A 67 -0.93 -0.32 11.45
N THR A 68 0.00 0.46 12.01
CA THR A 68 -0.16 1.13 13.31
C THR A 68 -0.96 2.41 13.18
N ASN A 69 -1.11 3.15 14.28
CA ASN A 69 -1.52 4.54 14.22
C ASN A 69 -0.38 5.45 13.73
N PRO A 70 -0.71 6.69 13.30
CA PRO A 70 0.28 7.73 12.99
C PRO A 70 1.25 8.01 14.16
N PRO A 71 2.36 8.73 13.93
CA PRO A 71 3.26 9.15 15.00
C PRO A 71 2.53 9.80 16.19
N HIS A 72 2.73 9.24 17.39
CA HIS A 72 2.12 9.71 18.63
C HIS A 72 2.95 9.25 19.85
N PRO A 73 2.77 9.82 21.06
CA PRO A 73 3.58 9.50 22.24
C PRO A 73 3.58 8.02 22.66
N GLY A 74 2.52 7.27 22.34
CA GLY A 74 2.36 5.85 22.67
C GLY A 74 2.89 4.88 21.61
N LEU A 75 3.46 5.36 20.50
CA LEU A 75 3.80 4.53 19.34
C LEU A 75 4.77 3.40 19.68
N ASP A 76 5.76 3.64 20.54
CA ASP A 76 6.72 2.59 20.95
C ASP A 76 6.01 1.41 21.63
N ARG A 77 5.04 1.70 22.52
CA ARG A 77 4.23 0.66 23.15
C ARG A 77 3.35 -0.07 22.13
N GLU A 78 2.72 0.66 21.21
CA GLU A 78 1.91 0.06 20.14
C GLU A 78 2.75 -0.88 19.27
N VAL A 79 3.93 -0.45 18.83
CA VAL A 79 4.87 -1.25 18.04
C VAL A 79 5.29 -2.52 18.79
N ASN A 80 5.62 -2.39 20.07
CA ASN A 80 5.97 -3.54 20.91
C ASN A 80 4.83 -4.55 21.02
N GLU A 81 3.59 -4.09 21.22
CA GLU A 81 2.40 -4.93 21.30
C GLU A 81 2.12 -5.68 19.98
N VAL A 82 2.19 -5.00 18.83
CA VAL A 82 1.91 -5.66 17.54
C VAL A 82 2.98 -6.69 17.19
N ILE A 83 4.25 -6.43 17.50
CA ILE A 83 5.35 -7.38 17.31
C ILE A 83 5.20 -8.58 18.25
N ALA A 84 4.89 -8.35 19.53
CA ALA A 84 4.65 -9.42 20.51
C ALA A 84 3.49 -10.34 20.11
N ARG A 85 2.53 -9.81 19.33
CA ARG A 85 1.40 -10.56 18.78
C ARG A 85 1.69 -11.24 17.43
N GLY A 86 2.91 -11.11 16.92
CA GLY A 86 3.42 -11.87 15.78
C GLY A 86 3.37 -11.15 14.43
N ALA A 87 3.35 -9.82 14.41
CA ALA A 87 3.53 -9.04 13.19
C ALA A 87 4.90 -9.31 12.57
N ASP A 88 4.92 -9.67 11.28
CA ASP A 88 6.16 -9.91 10.52
C ASP A 88 6.66 -8.60 9.85
N VAL A 89 5.71 -7.72 9.51
CA VAL A 89 5.96 -6.39 8.95
C VAL A 89 5.09 -5.38 9.70
N VAL A 90 5.67 -4.25 10.09
CA VAL A 90 4.95 -3.15 10.75
C VAL A 90 4.99 -1.93 9.86
N MET A 91 3.81 -1.36 9.57
CA MET A 91 3.64 -0.22 8.68
C MET A 91 3.31 1.05 9.46
N LEU A 92 4.10 2.11 9.27
CA LEU A 92 3.86 3.44 9.83
C LEU A 92 3.12 4.34 8.82
N PRO A 93 1.88 4.76 9.10
CA PRO A 93 1.15 5.71 8.27
C PRO A 93 1.40 7.16 8.69
N MET A 94 1.00 8.09 7.82
CA MET A 94 0.83 9.53 8.11
C MET A 94 2.03 10.25 8.75
N PHE A 95 3.24 9.71 8.65
CA PHE A 95 4.44 10.40 9.10
C PHE A 95 4.73 11.61 8.20
N THR A 96 5.46 12.56 8.76
CA THR A 96 5.78 13.84 8.11
C THR A 96 7.24 14.25 8.29
N GLN A 97 7.96 13.65 9.22
CA GLN A 97 9.33 14.03 9.59
C GLN A 97 10.26 12.80 9.69
N PRO A 98 11.56 12.94 9.37
CA PRO A 98 12.53 11.85 9.52
C PRO A 98 12.72 11.40 10.98
N GLN A 99 12.51 12.28 11.97
CA GLN A 99 12.61 11.92 13.39
C GLN A 99 11.53 10.92 13.81
N GLU A 100 10.32 11.04 13.26
CA GLU A 100 9.22 10.10 13.53
C GLU A 100 9.57 8.71 12.98
N VAL A 101 10.15 8.66 11.78
CA VAL A 101 10.65 7.43 11.16
C VAL A 101 11.78 6.82 11.98
N ALA A 102 12.74 7.62 12.45
CA ALA A 102 13.84 7.14 13.27
C ALA A 102 13.36 6.54 14.61
N LEU A 103 12.38 7.18 15.27
CA LEU A 103 11.76 6.65 16.48
C LEU A 103 11.02 5.33 16.20
N PHE A 104 10.29 5.24 15.09
CA PHE A 104 9.60 4.02 14.69
C PHE A 104 10.55 2.87 14.36
N VAL A 105 11.60 3.10 13.58
CA VAL A 105 12.64 2.10 13.29
C VAL A 105 13.29 1.61 14.58
N LYS A 106 13.63 2.54 15.49
CA LYS A 106 14.19 2.20 16.80
C LYS A 106 13.23 1.35 17.62
N ALA A 107 11.93 1.68 17.62
CA ALA A 107 10.90 0.90 18.30
C ALA A 107 10.81 -0.52 17.71
N VAL A 108 10.84 -0.68 16.38
CA VAL A 108 10.82 -2.01 15.75
C VAL A 108 12.08 -2.83 16.10
N ALA A 109 13.24 -2.18 16.22
CA ALA A 109 14.50 -2.78 16.65
C ALA A 109 14.88 -4.06 15.88
N ARG A 110 14.62 -4.07 14.57
CA ARG A 110 14.86 -5.21 13.64
C ARG A 110 14.11 -6.51 13.97
N ARG A 111 13.10 -6.48 14.86
CA ARG A 111 12.29 -7.65 15.21
C ARG A 111 11.20 -7.97 14.18
N ALA A 112 10.90 -7.01 13.31
CA ALA A 112 9.99 -7.12 12.17
C ALA A 112 10.51 -6.22 11.05
N ARG A 113 9.97 -6.37 9.83
CA ARG A 113 10.30 -5.44 8.73
C ARG A 113 9.61 -4.09 8.93
N VAL A 114 10.33 -3.02 8.65
CA VAL A 114 9.84 -1.64 8.70
C VAL A 114 9.28 -1.26 7.33
N CYS A 115 7.98 -1.01 7.28
CA CYS A 115 7.29 -0.49 6.11
C CYS A 115 6.80 0.94 6.39
N LEU A 116 7.06 1.89 5.50
CA LEU A 116 6.55 3.25 5.60
C LEU A 116 5.46 3.48 4.55
N LEU A 117 4.34 4.04 4.96
CA LEU A 117 3.28 4.46 4.05
C LEU A 117 3.42 5.98 3.77
N LEU A 118 4.11 6.32 2.67
CA LEU A 118 4.33 7.69 2.24
C LEU A 118 3.05 8.24 1.63
N GLU A 119 2.33 9.05 2.41
CA GLU A 119 0.98 9.50 2.02
C GLU A 119 0.68 10.95 2.42
N THR A 120 1.72 11.72 2.79
CA THR A 120 1.61 13.15 3.12
C THR A 120 2.50 14.01 2.21
N PRO A 121 2.09 15.23 1.82
CA PRO A 121 2.95 16.17 1.08
C PRO A 121 4.26 16.49 1.81
N GLN A 122 4.21 16.50 3.15
CA GLN A 122 5.36 16.74 4.01
C GLN A 122 6.39 15.61 3.87
N ALA A 123 5.96 14.35 3.95
CA ALA A 123 6.84 13.20 3.75
C ALA A 123 7.38 13.16 2.31
N LEU A 124 6.56 13.48 1.32
CA LEU A 124 7.00 13.58 -0.08
C LEU A 124 8.13 14.62 -0.24
N THR A 125 7.93 15.82 0.30
CA THR A 125 8.92 16.91 0.25
C THR A 125 10.22 16.55 0.97
N ARG A 126 10.12 15.79 2.06
CA ARG A 126 11.27 15.41 2.91
C ARG A 126 11.85 14.05 2.56
N LEU A 127 11.45 13.44 1.45
CA LEU A 127 11.85 12.06 1.09
C LEU A 127 13.37 11.83 1.15
N PRO A 128 14.26 12.73 0.65
CA PRO A 128 15.71 12.53 0.78
C PRO A 128 16.19 12.38 2.23
N LEU A 129 15.60 13.14 3.17
CA LEU A 129 15.93 13.07 4.59
C LEU A 129 15.33 11.85 5.27
N ILE A 130 14.18 11.38 4.79
CA ILE A 130 13.58 10.14 5.28
C ILE A 130 14.41 8.93 4.85
N LEU A 131 14.88 8.92 3.60
CA LEU A 131 15.71 7.83 3.06
C LEU A 131 17.09 7.73 3.70
N SER A 132 17.58 8.79 4.37
CA SER A 132 18.83 8.73 5.13
C SER A 132 18.69 8.05 6.49
N VAL A 133 17.47 7.75 6.95
CA VAL A 133 17.23 7.00 8.17
C VAL A 133 17.51 5.52 7.91
N PRO A 134 18.51 4.90 8.57
CA PRO A 134 18.83 3.49 8.36
C PRO A 134 17.73 2.60 8.94
N GLY A 135 17.54 1.41 8.36
CA GLY A 135 16.61 0.39 8.87
C GLY A 135 15.20 0.43 8.29
N ILE A 136 14.98 1.17 7.20
CA ILE A 136 13.75 1.10 6.40
C ILE A 136 13.87 -0.09 5.42
N ASP A 137 12.90 -1.01 5.45
CA ASP A 137 12.89 -2.15 4.52
C ASP A 137 12.00 -1.89 3.30
N GLU A 138 10.90 -1.15 3.49
CA GLU A 138 9.86 -0.95 2.49
C GLU A 138 9.26 0.47 2.55
N ILE A 139 8.96 1.04 1.38
CA ILE A 139 8.15 2.26 1.25
C ILE A 139 7.02 2.00 0.26
N MET A 140 5.79 2.25 0.69
CA MET A 140 4.60 2.20 -0.15
C MET A 140 3.96 3.59 -0.23
N VAL A 141 3.59 4.03 -1.43
CA VAL A 141 2.92 5.34 -1.60
C VAL A 141 1.41 5.19 -1.42
N GLY A 142 0.84 5.88 -0.43
CA GLY A 142 -0.60 5.95 -0.21
C GLY A 142 -1.25 7.01 -1.10
N LEU A 143 -1.73 6.62 -2.28
CA LEU A 143 -2.28 7.57 -3.26
C LEU A 143 -3.51 8.34 -2.74
N ASN A 144 -4.31 7.69 -1.89
CA ASN A 144 -5.57 8.23 -1.45
C ASN A 144 -5.39 9.43 -0.50
N ASP A 145 -4.53 9.33 0.51
CA ASP A 145 -4.26 10.47 1.39
C ASP A 145 -3.31 11.48 0.73
N LEU A 146 -2.38 11.03 -0.11
CA LEU A 146 -1.42 11.92 -0.78
C LEU A 146 -2.11 12.91 -1.73
N HIS A 147 -3.02 12.44 -2.60
CA HIS A 147 -3.69 13.35 -3.55
C HIS A 147 -4.55 14.39 -2.82
N LEU A 148 -5.19 13.99 -1.72
CA LEU A 148 -5.97 14.90 -0.89
C LEU A 148 -5.10 15.94 -0.22
N GLY A 149 -3.95 15.53 0.33
CA GLY A 149 -2.98 16.45 0.91
C GLY A 149 -2.40 17.44 -0.10
N LEU A 150 -2.29 17.02 -1.37
CA LEU A 150 -1.84 17.87 -2.48
C LEU A 150 -2.95 18.72 -3.10
N GLY A 151 -4.20 18.58 -2.69
CA GLY A 151 -5.35 19.30 -3.27
C GLY A 151 -5.71 18.86 -4.69
N LEU A 152 -5.36 17.62 -5.06
CA LEU A 152 -5.68 17.03 -6.36
C LEU A 152 -7.10 16.46 -6.38
N ARG A 153 -7.69 16.33 -7.57
CA ARG A 153 -9.08 15.88 -7.76
C ARG A 153 -9.21 14.35 -7.82
N PHE A 154 -8.16 13.68 -8.28
CA PHE A 154 -8.16 12.25 -8.52
C PHE A 154 -6.82 11.62 -8.10
N MET A 155 -6.88 10.50 -7.38
CA MET A 155 -5.70 9.89 -6.77
C MET A 155 -4.60 9.47 -7.76
N PHE A 156 -4.97 9.06 -8.97
CA PHE A 156 -4.01 8.65 -9.99
C PHE A 156 -3.33 9.84 -10.69
N GLU A 157 -3.71 11.09 -10.40
CA GLU A 157 -2.93 12.27 -10.84
C GLU A 157 -1.49 12.22 -10.29
N CYS A 158 -1.28 11.67 -9.08
CA CYS A 158 0.06 11.43 -8.54
C CYS A 158 0.89 10.48 -9.42
N LEU A 159 0.24 9.53 -10.10
CA LEU A 159 0.88 8.57 -11.00
C LEU A 159 1.12 9.20 -12.37
N ALA A 160 0.08 9.77 -12.98
CA ALA A 160 0.15 10.40 -14.30
C ALA A 160 1.07 11.64 -14.33
N GLY A 161 1.10 12.40 -13.23
CA GLY A 161 1.96 13.57 -13.05
C GLY A 161 3.42 13.23 -12.73
N GLY A 162 3.78 11.95 -12.63
CA GLY A 162 5.16 11.51 -12.41
C GLY A 162 5.67 11.60 -10.97
N LEU A 163 4.84 12.00 -10.00
CA LEU A 163 5.24 12.05 -8.58
C LEU A 163 5.61 10.65 -8.06
N VAL A 164 4.79 9.64 -8.36
CA VAL A 164 5.07 8.25 -7.97
C VAL A 164 6.35 7.73 -8.62
N GLU A 165 6.60 8.10 -9.88
CA GLU A 165 7.83 7.73 -10.60
C GLU A 165 9.08 8.37 -9.97
N HIS A 166 8.98 9.63 -9.55
CA HIS A 166 10.05 10.33 -8.83
C HIS A 166 10.35 9.67 -7.48
N VAL A 167 9.32 9.27 -6.72
CA VAL A 167 9.49 8.52 -5.47
C VAL A 167 10.12 7.15 -5.75
N ALA A 168 9.62 6.41 -6.76
CA ALA A 168 10.11 5.09 -7.12
C ALA A 168 11.62 5.10 -7.39
N HIS A 169 12.10 6.08 -8.16
CA HIS A 169 13.53 6.22 -8.46
C HIS A 169 14.37 6.43 -7.19
N GLN A 170 13.97 7.33 -6.29
CA GLN A 170 14.72 7.60 -5.07
C GLN A 170 14.72 6.41 -4.11
N VAL A 171 13.55 5.82 -3.86
CA VAL A 171 13.40 4.65 -2.97
C VAL A 171 14.23 3.47 -3.46
N ARG A 172 14.15 3.16 -4.76
CA ARG A 172 14.90 2.06 -5.35
C ARG A 172 16.40 2.33 -5.41
N SER A 173 16.82 3.58 -5.65
CA SER A 173 18.25 3.95 -5.62
C SER A 173 18.84 3.81 -4.21
N ALA A 174 18.02 3.94 -3.17
CA ALA A 174 18.39 3.64 -1.78
C ALA A 174 18.37 2.14 -1.45
N GLY A 175 18.05 1.25 -2.40
CA GLY A 175 17.98 -0.20 -2.18
C GLY A 175 16.74 -0.66 -1.40
N ILE A 176 15.75 0.21 -1.22
CA ILE A 176 14.52 -0.07 -0.46
C ILE A 176 13.45 -0.63 -1.38
N SER A 177 12.66 -1.61 -0.90
CA SER A 177 11.53 -2.15 -1.66
C SER A 177 10.43 -1.09 -1.81
N PHE A 178 9.99 -0.88 -3.04
CA PHE A 178 9.01 0.13 -3.39
C PHE A 178 7.63 -0.47 -3.69
N GLY A 179 6.57 0.24 -3.35
CA GLY A 179 5.18 -0.06 -3.65
C GLY A 179 4.33 1.18 -3.83
N PHE A 180 3.13 1.06 -4.38
CA PHE A 180 2.17 2.16 -4.35
C PHE A 180 0.73 1.69 -4.47
N GLY A 181 -0.20 2.49 -3.93
CA GLY A 181 -1.62 2.40 -4.19
C GLY A 181 -2.25 1.04 -3.91
N GLY A 182 -3.40 0.83 -4.55
CA GLY A 182 -4.05 -0.45 -4.61
C GLY A 182 -4.65 -0.71 -5.98
N ILE A 183 -4.88 -1.98 -6.27
CA ILE A 183 -5.39 -2.44 -7.58
C ILE A 183 -6.80 -2.99 -7.43
N ALA A 184 -7.65 -2.70 -8.42
CA ALA A 184 -8.93 -3.36 -8.60
C ALA A 184 -8.75 -4.73 -9.27
N ARG A 185 -9.85 -5.47 -9.43
CA ARG A 185 -9.85 -6.70 -10.23
C ARG A 185 -9.55 -6.37 -11.69
N VAL A 186 -9.01 -7.35 -12.43
CA VAL A 186 -8.74 -7.23 -13.86
C VAL A 186 -10.07 -6.97 -14.59
N GLY A 187 -10.10 -5.95 -15.45
CA GLY A 187 -11.31 -5.45 -16.11
C GLY A 187 -12.18 -4.50 -15.29
N GLU A 188 -11.76 -4.11 -14.08
CA GLU A 188 -12.49 -3.16 -13.22
C GLU A 188 -11.70 -1.87 -12.94
N GLY A 189 -12.40 -0.89 -12.36
CA GLY A 189 -11.86 0.39 -11.95
C GLY A 189 -12.16 1.52 -12.94
N LEU A 190 -12.14 2.76 -12.43
CA LEU A 190 -12.27 3.95 -13.29
C LEU A 190 -11.08 4.09 -14.24
N VAL A 191 -9.90 3.70 -13.78
CA VAL A 191 -8.73 3.42 -14.61
C VAL A 191 -8.58 1.90 -14.63
N PRO A 192 -8.45 1.26 -15.82
CA PRO A 192 -8.28 -0.18 -15.93
C PRO A 192 -7.14 -0.69 -15.04
N ALA A 193 -7.40 -1.74 -14.26
CA ALA A 193 -6.42 -2.32 -13.35
C ALA A 193 -5.14 -2.77 -14.06
N GLU A 194 -5.23 -3.18 -15.33
CA GLU A 194 -4.13 -3.59 -16.20
C GLU A 194 -3.15 -2.44 -16.45
N LEU A 195 -3.64 -1.21 -16.62
CA LEU A 195 -2.80 -0.03 -16.80
C LEU A 195 -2.08 0.32 -15.48
N ILE A 196 -2.77 0.17 -14.34
CA ILE A 196 -2.14 0.35 -13.02
C ILE A 196 -1.06 -0.72 -12.79
N LEU A 197 -1.35 -2.00 -13.08
CA LEU A 197 -0.38 -3.09 -13.02
C LEU A 197 0.80 -2.87 -13.96
N SER A 198 0.57 -2.32 -15.15
CA SER A 198 1.64 -1.95 -16.08
C SER A 198 2.58 -0.90 -15.47
N GLU A 199 2.05 0.08 -14.72
CA GLU A 199 2.88 1.05 -14.00
C GLU A 199 3.64 0.41 -12.83
N HIS A 200 3.05 -0.58 -12.15
CA HIS A 200 3.80 -1.35 -11.15
C HIS A 200 5.02 -2.04 -11.76
N VAL A 201 4.85 -2.71 -12.90
CA VAL A 201 5.96 -3.36 -13.61
C VAL A 201 6.98 -2.33 -14.08
N ARG A 202 6.53 -1.26 -14.75
CA ARG A 202 7.40 -0.21 -15.32
C ARG A 202 8.25 0.49 -14.26
N LEU A 203 7.69 0.74 -13.08
CA LEU A 203 8.36 1.45 -11.99
C LEU A 203 9.20 0.53 -11.08
N GLY A 204 9.21 -0.78 -11.34
CA GLY A 204 9.88 -1.75 -10.47
C GLY A 204 9.24 -1.85 -9.10
N SER A 205 7.92 -1.67 -9.04
CA SER A 205 7.12 -1.81 -7.83
C SER A 205 6.99 -3.28 -7.43
N SER A 206 7.09 -3.53 -6.13
CA SER A 206 7.15 -4.86 -5.53
C SER A 206 6.08 -5.08 -4.47
N LEU A 207 5.27 -4.08 -4.13
CA LEU A 207 4.20 -4.15 -3.13
C LEU A 207 2.93 -3.47 -3.65
N VAL A 208 1.77 -4.06 -3.38
CA VAL A 208 0.46 -3.46 -3.70
C VAL A 208 -0.62 -3.92 -2.73
N ILE A 209 -1.62 -3.07 -2.48
CA ILE A 209 -2.83 -3.44 -1.76
C ILE A 209 -3.91 -3.91 -2.75
N LEU A 210 -4.51 -5.07 -2.51
CA LEU A 210 -5.74 -5.46 -3.18
C LEU A 210 -6.88 -4.57 -2.69
N SER A 211 -7.54 -3.88 -3.62
CA SER A 211 -8.61 -2.96 -3.28
C SER A 211 -9.85 -3.70 -2.77
N ARG A 212 -10.86 -2.92 -2.35
CA ARG A 212 -12.14 -3.45 -1.87
C ARG A 212 -12.89 -4.30 -2.90
N SER A 213 -12.56 -4.21 -4.20
CA SER A 213 -13.16 -5.09 -5.21
C SER A 213 -12.87 -6.57 -4.98
N PHE A 214 -11.82 -6.89 -4.20
CA PHE A 214 -11.48 -8.25 -3.82
C PHE A 214 -12.15 -8.70 -2.52
N ARG A 215 -12.82 -7.80 -1.79
CA ARG A 215 -13.53 -8.14 -0.55
C ARG A 215 -14.91 -8.69 -0.87
N ALA A 216 -15.28 -9.77 -0.16
CA ALA A 216 -16.46 -10.57 -0.40
C ALA A 216 -17.78 -9.77 -0.34
N GLY A 217 -18.30 -9.40 -1.50
CA GLY A 217 -19.73 -9.59 -1.79
C GLY A 217 -19.90 -11.03 -2.28
N ALA A 218 -21.00 -11.68 -1.95
CA ALA A 218 -21.18 -13.15 -1.84
C ALA A 218 -20.83 -14.07 -3.04
N ASP A 219 -20.29 -13.59 -4.16
CA ASP A 219 -20.09 -14.39 -5.39
C ASP A 219 -18.68 -14.30 -6.01
N ILE A 220 -17.65 -13.84 -5.28
CA ILE A 220 -16.30 -13.70 -5.84
C ILE A 220 -15.42 -14.88 -5.43
N ASP A 221 -14.91 -15.62 -6.42
CA ASP A 221 -13.81 -16.56 -6.22
C ASP A 221 -12.47 -15.80 -6.16
N LEU A 222 -11.99 -15.56 -4.95
CA LEU A 222 -10.74 -14.85 -4.70
C LEU A 222 -9.53 -15.54 -5.33
N ALA A 223 -9.49 -16.86 -5.42
CA ALA A 223 -8.37 -17.59 -6.02
C ALA A 223 -8.30 -17.32 -7.53
N THR A 224 -9.43 -17.35 -8.20
CA THR A 224 -9.54 -17.00 -9.62
C THR A 224 -9.10 -15.55 -9.85
N GLU A 225 -9.61 -14.60 -9.07
CA GLU A 225 -9.29 -13.18 -9.27
C GLU A 225 -7.83 -12.83 -8.96
N VAL A 226 -7.25 -13.43 -7.92
CA VAL A 226 -5.80 -13.33 -7.66
C VAL A 226 -5.01 -13.96 -8.80
N GLY A 227 -5.44 -15.13 -9.29
CA GLY A 227 -4.83 -15.79 -10.46
C GLY A 227 -4.80 -14.90 -11.70
N ARG A 228 -5.89 -14.17 -11.97
CA ARG A 228 -5.96 -13.20 -13.08
C ARG A 228 -4.97 -12.05 -12.90
N VAL A 229 -4.83 -11.50 -11.69
CA VAL A 229 -3.81 -10.47 -11.39
C VAL A 229 -2.40 -10.99 -11.64
N ARG A 230 -2.10 -12.23 -11.22
CA ARG A 230 -0.78 -12.85 -11.44
C ARG A 230 -0.47 -13.07 -12.91
N ALA A 231 -1.44 -13.61 -13.66
CA ALA A 231 -1.29 -13.84 -15.09
C ALA A 231 -1.03 -12.53 -15.84
N GLU A 232 -1.75 -11.47 -15.47
CA GLU A 232 -1.55 -10.15 -16.07
C GLU A 232 -0.19 -9.54 -15.67
N GLU A 233 0.23 -9.67 -14.41
CA GLU A 233 1.59 -9.26 -13.98
C GLU A 233 2.67 -9.95 -14.82
N GLU A 234 2.56 -11.27 -15.02
CA GLU A 234 3.53 -12.05 -15.80
C GLU A 234 3.54 -11.63 -17.27
N ARG A 235 2.37 -11.44 -17.88
CA ARG A 235 2.25 -10.93 -19.25
C ARG A 235 2.92 -9.57 -19.40
N LEU A 236 2.68 -8.66 -18.45
CA LEU A 236 3.24 -7.31 -18.45
C LEU A 236 4.77 -7.31 -18.27
N ARG A 237 5.33 -8.25 -17.49
CA ARG A 237 6.79 -8.43 -17.36
C ARG A 237 7.46 -8.87 -18.66
N GLY A 238 6.72 -9.53 -19.55
CA GLY A 238 7.19 -9.89 -20.88
C GLY A 238 7.24 -8.72 -21.87
N LEU A 239 6.68 -7.55 -21.52
CA LEU A 239 6.66 -6.39 -22.42
C LEU A 239 7.99 -5.63 -22.40
N SER A 240 8.32 -5.05 -23.55
CA SER A 240 9.44 -4.11 -23.67
C SER A 240 9.15 -2.79 -22.95
N MET A 241 10.21 -2.05 -22.60
CA MET A 241 10.05 -0.70 -22.06
C MET A 241 9.29 0.24 -23.00
N VAL A 242 9.38 0.05 -24.31
CA VAL A 242 8.62 0.86 -25.29
C VAL A 242 7.11 0.59 -25.14
N GLU A 243 6.71 -0.66 -24.98
CA GLU A 243 5.31 -1.04 -24.76
C GLU A 243 4.79 -0.56 -23.41
N LEU A 244 5.57 -0.71 -22.34
CA LEU A 244 5.21 -0.18 -21.02
C LEU A 244 5.06 1.34 -21.03
N GLN A 245 5.87 2.07 -21.81
CA GLN A 245 5.71 3.51 -21.99
C GLN A 245 4.45 3.87 -22.79
N ARG A 246 4.05 3.06 -23.79
CA ARG A 246 2.75 3.24 -24.46
C ARG A 246 1.59 3.07 -23.48
N ASN A 247 1.64 2.05 -22.62
CA ASN A 247 0.64 1.85 -21.57
C ASN A 247 0.59 3.04 -20.60
N ARG A 248 1.75 3.59 -20.22
CA ARG A 248 1.84 4.82 -19.41
C ARG A 248 1.16 6.00 -20.09
N MET A 249 1.40 6.22 -21.38
CA MET A 249 0.76 7.31 -22.13
C MET A 249 -0.76 7.19 -22.14
N GLU A 250 -1.28 5.98 -22.35
CA GLU A 250 -2.71 5.69 -22.29
C GLU A 250 -3.28 5.92 -20.87
N LEU A 251 -2.57 5.46 -19.83
CA LEU A 251 -2.91 5.72 -18.44
C LEU A 251 -3.00 7.22 -18.16
N CYS A 252 -1.97 7.98 -18.53
CA CYS A 252 -1.94 9.43 -18.33
C CYS A 252 -3.11 10.11 -19.04
N SER A 253 -3.37 9.75 -20.30
CA SER A 253 -4.48 10.30 -21.07
C SER A 253 -5.83 10.08 -20.37
N ARG A 254 -6.10 8.87 -19.87
CA ARG A 254 -7.32 8.56 -19.12
C ARG A 254 -7.41 9.30 -17.80
N VAL A 255 -6.33 9.30 -17.02
CA VAL A 255 -6.27 9.99 -15.73
C VAL A 255 -6.58 11.47 -15.90
N TRP A 256 -5.97 12.15 -16.87
CA TRP A 256 -6.20 13.56 -17.09
C TRP A 256 -7.61 13.88 -17.60
N ARG A 257 -8.25 12.99 -18.37
CA ARG A 257 -9.68 13.12 -18.70
C ARG A 257 -10.57 12.97 -17.47
N ILE A 258 -10.35 11.94 -16.65
CA ILE A 258 -11.11 11.70 -15.40
C ILE A 258 -10.93 12.86 -14.43
N ALA A 259 -9.71 13.36 -14.31
CA ALA A 259 -9.41 14.53 -13.50
C ALA A 259 -10.07 15.79 -14.06
N GLY A 260 -10.44 15.85 -15.35
CA GLY A 260 -10.99 17.05 -16.00
C GLY A 260 -9.91 18.09 -16.34
N CYS A 261 -8.71 17.63 -16.68
CA CYS A 261 -7.58 18.44 -17.15
C CYS A 261 -7.39 18.36 -18.68
N LEU A 262 -7.97 17.35 -19.33
CA LEU A 262 -8.06 17.21 -20.79
C LEU A 262 -9.52 17.15 -21.21
N GLN A 263 -9.86 17.83 -22.30
CA GLN A 263 -11.15 17.74 -22.98
C GLN A 263 -11.17 16.55 -23.94
#